data_AF-A0A4U5Q468-F1
#
_entry.id   AF-A0A4U5Q468-F1
#
_cell.length_a   1.000
_cell.length_b   1.000
_cell.length_c   1.000
_cell.angle_alpha   90.00
_cell.angle_beta   90.00
_cell.angle_gamma   90.00
#
_symmetry.space_group_name_H-M   'P 1'
#
loop_
_entity.id
_entity.type
_entity.pdbx_description
1 polymer ?
#
loop_
_entity_poly.entity_id
_entity_poly.type
_entity_poly.pdbx_seq_one_letter_code
_entity_poly.pdbx_strand_id
1 'polypeptide(L)'
;MENRSEAEASPYKSLVAAVSYGIASMAMVFINKAILMQYGHSMTLLTLQQLATALLIHFGRQMGYTRARGVDMETAKKLLPVSLFYNANVAFALASLKGVNIPMYIAIKRLTPLAVLIAGFSSGKGKPTTQVTLSVLSIAAGVIIAALGDFSFDLWGYGMALTSVFFQTMYLVLVERSGAEDGLSSIEIMFYNSFLSLPFLIFLIITTGEFPNSLALLFAKSNSLSFLVILVISLVMGIVLNFTMFLCTIVNSALTTTIVGVLKGVGSTTLGFVILGGVEVHALNVTGLVINTAGGVWYSYAKYQQKMSKPPKQVSDVEAHR
;
A
#
# COMPACT_ATOMS: atom_id res chain seq x y z
N MET A 1 15.24 30.84 9.36
CA MET A 1 13.84 30.35 9.50
C MET A 1 13.19 30.59 8.16
N GLU A 2 13.28 29.61 7.25
CA GLU A 2 13.05 29.85 5.83
C GLU A 2 12.22 28.71 5.23
N ASN A 3 11.15 29.08 4.54
CA ASN A 3 10.31 28.29 3.65
C ASN A 3 9.51 27.11 4.24
N ARG A 4 8.43 27.46 4.94
CA ARG A 4 7.17 26.70 4.86
C ARG A 4 6.56 26.86 3.46
N SER A 5 7.16 26.25 2.44
CA SER A 5 6.44 25.94 1.21
C SER A 5 5.83 24.55 1.36
N GLU A 6 4.60 24.49 1.87
CA GLU A 6 3.67 23.45 1.44
C GLU A 6 3.53 23.61 -0.09
N ALA A 7 4.46 23.04 -0.83
CA ALA A 7 4.27 22.83 -2.25
C ALA A 7 3.18 21.76 -2.34
N GLU A 8 1.91 22.20 -2.41
CA GLU A 8 0.86 21.35 -2.97
C GLU A 8 1.42 20.81 -4.28
N ALA A 9 1.78 19.53 -4.29
CA ALA A 9 2.40 18.93 -5.46
C ALA A 9 1.51 19.24 -6.65
N SER A 10 2.10 19.80 -7.72
CA SER A 10 1.38 20.17 -8.94
C SER A 10 0.34 19.10 -9.28
N PRO A 11 -0.91 19.45 -9.62
CA PRO A 11 -1.98 18.50 -9.94
C PRO A 11 -1.50 17.35 -10.83
N TYR A 12 -0.58 17.65 -11.75
CA TYR A 12 0.11 16.70 -12.59
C TYR A 12 0.96 15.67 -11.81
N LYS A 13 1.85 16.09 -10.90
CA LYS A 13 2.69 15.18 -10.09
C LYS A 13 1.85 14.24 -9.23
N SER A 14 0.77 14.77 -8.66
CA SER A 14 -0.21 14.05 -7.85
C SER A 14 -0.94 12.96 -8.64
N LEU A 15 -1.39 13.30 -9.85
CA LEU A 15 -2.02 12.36 -10.77
C LEU A 15 -1.04 11.28 -11.24
N VAL A 16 0.18 11.65 -11.64
CA VAL A 16 1.22 10.71 -12.08
C VAL A 16 1.59 9.73 -10.96
N ALA A 17 1.72 10.19 -9.71
CA ALA A 17 1.98 9.31 -8.57
C ALA A 17 0.84 8.30 -8.33
N ALA A 18 -0.43 8.75 -8.43
CA ALA A 18 -1.59 7.87 -8.27
C ALA A 18 -1.71 6.84 -9.41
N VAL A 19 -1.55 7.27 -10.66
CA VAL A 19 -1.63 6.41 -11.85
C VAL A 19 -0.49 5.40 -11.88
N SER A 20 0.74 5.83 -11.59
CA SER A 20 1.89 4.92 -11.53
C SER A 20 1.72 3.84 -10.46
N TYR A 21 1.24 4.18 -9.26
CA TYR A 21 0.91 3.21 -8.22
C TYR A 21 -0.21 2.25 -8.66
N GLY A 22 -1.27 2.76 -9.30
CA GLY A 22 -2.35 1.93 -9.84
C GLY A 22 -1.86 0.90 -10.85
N ILE A 23 -1.08 1.32 -11.84
CA ILE A 23 -0.51 0.46 -12.90
C ILE A 23 0.46 -0.55 -12.31
N ALA A 24 1.45 -0.09 -11.54
CA ALA A 24 2.47 -0.95 -10.92
C ALA A 24 1.81 -2.02 -10.05
N SER A 25 0.78 -1.65 -9.30
CA SER A 25 0.10 -2.61 -8.44
C SER A 25 -0.78 -3.59 -9.19
N MET A 26 -1.44 -3.20 -10.28
CA MET A 26 -2.18 -4.15 -11.12
C MET A 26 -1.22 -5.16 -11.75
N ALA A 27 -0.10 -4.70 -12.32
CA ALA A 27 0.91 -5.56 -12.90
C ALA A 27 1.49 -6.55 -11.86
N MET A 28 1.72 -6.08 -10.63
CA MET A 28 2.24 -6.93 -9.56
C MET A 28 1.28 -8.05 -9.16
N VAL A 29 -0.05 -7.88 -9.28
CA VAL A 29 -1.01 -8.96 -9.00
C VAL A 29 -0.80 -10.14 -9.95
N PHE A 30 -0.61 -9.88 -11.24
CA PHE A 30 -0.38 -10.94 -12.23
C PHE A 30 0.97 -11.62 -12.04
N ILE A 31 2.02 -10.84 -11.75
CA ILE A 31 3.37 -11.37 -11.51
C ILE A 31 3.40 -12.22 -10.24
N ASN A 32 2.75 -11.75 -9.17
CA ASN A 32 2.58 -12.53 -7.94
C ASN A 32 1.81 -13.83 -8.19
N LYS A 33 0.77 -13.81 -9.02
CA LYS A 33 0.09 -15.05 -9.41
C LYS A 33 1.04 -15.98 -10.18
N ALA A 34 1.77 -15.46 -11.17
CA ALA A 34 2.69 -16.25 -12.00
C ALA A 34 3.79 -16.95 -11.17
N ILE A 35 4.34 -16.25 -10.17
CA ILE A 35 5.37 -16.83 -9.29
C ILE A 35 4.78 -17.78 -8.26
N LEU A 36 3.61 -17.49 -7.68
CA LEU A 36 2.95 -18.38 -6.72
C LEU A 36 2.52 -19.72 -7.33
N MET A 37 2.19 -19.74 -8.62
CA MET A 37 1.95 -20.98 -9.37
C MET A 37 3.19 -21.89 -9.44
N GLN A 38 4.39 -21.33 -9.30
CA GLN A 38 5.65 -22.08 -9.34
C GLN A 38 6.32 -22.24 -7.97
N TYR A 39 6.02 -21.34 -7.03
CA TYR A 39 6.68 -21.22 -5.73
C TYR A 39 5.68 -20.76 -4.67
N GLY A 40 5.19 -21.69 -3.85
CA GLY A 40 4.10 -21.44 -2.89
C GLY A 40 4.49 -20.65 -1.63
N HIS A 41 5.76 -20.29 -1.44
CA HIS A 41 6.24 -19.65 -0.20
C HIS A 41 6.20 -18.11 -0.32
N SER A 42 5.11 -17.52 0.16
CA SER A 42 4.83 -16.08 0.02
C SER A 42 5.69 -15.21 0.95
N MET A 43 5.99 -15.68 2.17
CA MET A 43 6.80 -14.90 3.12
C MET A 43 8.24 -14.78 2.63
N THR A 44 8.82 -15.89 2.19
CA THR A 44 10.18 -15.92 1.63
C THR A 44 10.31 -14.96 0.45
N LEU A 45 9.31 -14.91 -0.45
CA LEU A 45 9.32 -13.96 -1.57
C LEU A 45 9.34 -12.49 -1.09
N LEU A 46 8.50 -12.15 -0.11
CA LEU A 46 8.48 -10.80 0.47
C LEU A 46 9.82 -10.44 1.10
N THR A 47 10.48 -11.38 1.78
CA THR A 47 11.80 -11.13 2.37
C THR A 47 12.87 -10.87 1.32
N LEU A 48 12.84 -11.62 0.21
CA LEU A 48 13.73 -11.41 -0.93
C LEU A 48 13.47 -10.05 -1.59
N GLN A 49 12.20 -9.63 -1.71
CA GLN A 49 11.85 -8.31 -2.22
C GLN A 49 12.39 -7.19 -1.32
N GLN A 50 12.23 -7.30 0.00
CA GLN A 50 12.75 -6.29 0.94
C GLN A 50 14.28 -6.29 0.98
N LEU A 51 14.93 -7.45 0.90
CA LEU A 51 16.37 -7.57 0.80
C LEU A 51 16.90 -6.95 -0.49
N ALA A 52 16.29 -7.28 -1.64
CA ALA A 52 16.64 -6.71 -2.93
C ALA A 52 16.46 -5.19 -2.94
N THR A 53 15.39 -4.67 -2.33
CA THR A 53 15.15 -3.23 -2.17
C THR A 53 16.25 -2.58 -1.35
N ALA A 54 16.60 -3.15 -0.20
CA ALA A 54 17.65 -2.63 0.67
C ALA A 54 19.02 -2.63 -0.04
N LEU A 55 19.38 -3.71 -0.73
CA LEU A 55 20.61 -3.82 -1.50
C LEU A 55 20.67 -2.84 -2.66
N LEU A 56 19.60 -2.76 -3.48
CA LEU A 56 19.55 -1.86 -4.63
C LEU A 56 19.78 -0.41 -4.20
N ILE A 57 19.12 0.03 -3.13
CA ILE A 57 19.29 1.40 -2.62
C ILE A 57 20.67 1.56 -1.98
N HIS A 58 21.19 0.56 -1.26
CA HIS A 58 22.54 0.64 -0.69
C HIS A 58 23.62 0.82 -1.77
N PHE A 59 23.57 0.01 -2.84
CA PHE A 59 24.47 0.17 -3.98
C PHE A 59 24.23 1.48 -4.74
N GLY A 60 22.97 1.88 -4.94
CA GLY A 60 22.62 3.15 -5.56
C GLY A 60 23.09 4.38 -4.77
N ARG A 61 23.29 4.25 -3.45
CA ARG A 61 23.92 5.27 -2.60
C ARG A 61 25.43 5.29 -2.76
N GLN A 62 26.08 4.12 -2.79
CA GLN A 62 27.53 4.05 -3.02
C GLN A 62 27.93 4.57 -4.40
N MET A 63 27.09 4.38 -5.42
CA MET A 63 27.29 4.91 -6.77
C MET A 63 26.92 6.39 -6.94
N GLY A 64 26.44 7.08 -5.89
CA GLY A 64 26.14 8.51 -5.93
C GLY A 64 24.85 8.91 -6.68
N TYR A 65 24.05 7.95 -7.16
CA TYR A 65 22.79 8.21 -7.87
C TYR A 65 21.67 8.73 -6.96
N THR A 66 21.79 8.58 -5.64
CA THR A 66 20.78 9.01 -4.67
C THR A 66 21.38 9.97 -3.64
N ARG A 67 20.91 11.23 -3.63
CA ARG A 67 21.15 12.21 -2.55
C ARG A 67 20.33 11.87 -1.28
N ALA A 68 20.28 10.61 -0.90
CA ALA A 68 19.67 10.24 0.38
C ALA A 68 20.61 10.73 1.50
N ARG A 69 20.08 11.48 2.48
CA ARG A 69 20.87 11.87 3.67
C ARG A 69 21.47 10.60 4.28
N GLY A 70 22.69 10.70 4.83
CA GLY A 70 23.39 9.59 5.49
C GLY A 70 22.46 8.80 6.44
N VAL A 71 22.75 7.52 6.68
CA VAL A 71 21.93 6.71 7.60
C VAL A 71 22.02 7.33 8.98
N ASP A 72 21.01 8.14 9.30
CA ASP A 72 20.86 8.80 10.57
C ASP A 72 20.05 7.89 11.51
N MET A 73 20.56 7.74 12.72
CA MET A 73 19.98 6.89 13.75
C MET A 73 18.69 7.52 14.32
N GLU A 74 18.57 8.84 14.32
CA GLU A 74 17.32 9.49 14.75
C GLU A 74 16.20 9.21 13.76
N THR A 75 16.48 9.33 12.47
CA THR A 75 15.55 8.97 11.39
C THR A 75 15.17 7.48 11.44
N ALA A 76 16.12 6.59 11.75
CA ALA A 76 15.84 5.17 11.93
C ALA A 76 14.87 4.90 13.09
N LYS A 77 15.07 5.56 14.25
CA LYS A 77 14.17 5.44 15.40
C LYS A 77 12.77 5.97 15.12
N LYS A 78 12.67 7.08 14.37
CA LYS A 78 11.38 7.64 13.94
C LYS A 78 10.61 6.73 12.97
N LEU A 79 11.31 6.04 12.08
CA LEU A 79 10.72 5.13 11.08
C LEU A 79 10.55 3.69 11.59
N LEU A 80 11.07 3.36 12.77
CA LEU A 80 10.91 2.04 13.37
C LEU A 80 9.44 1.65 13.59
N PRO A 81 8.55 2.53 14.11
CA PRO A 81 7.13 2.25 14.18
C PRO A 81 6.48 1.99 12.81
N VAL A 82 6.94 2.67 11.75
CA VAL A 82 6.44 2.44 10.37
C VAL A 82 6.73 1.02 9.94
N SER A 83 7.99 0.59 10.09
CA SER A 83 8.41 -0.78 9.75
C SER A 83 7.67 -1.82 10.61
N LEU A 84 7.54 -1.57 11.91
CA LEU A 84 6.87 -2.50 12.81
C LEU A 84 5.39 -2.71 12.40
N PHE A 85 4.66 -1.63 12.13
CA PHE A 85 3.28 -1.72 11.69
C PHE A 85 3.13 -2.30 10.28
N TYR A 86 4.06 -2.00 9.38
CA TYR A 86 4.09 -2.62 8.05
C TYR A 86 4.19 -4.15 8.15
N ASN A 87 5.14 -4.65 8.95
CA ASN A 87 5.32 -6.09 9.09
C ASN A 87 4.23 -6.76 9.91
N ALA A 88 3.71 -6.09 10.95
CA ALA A 88 2.54 -6.57 11.68
C ALA A 88 1.35 -6.73 10.73
N ASN A 89 1.07 -5.74 9.88
CA ASN A 89 0.04 -5.85 8.85
C ASN A 89 0.25 -7.09 7.96
N VAL A 90 1.47 -7.36 7.49
CA VAL A 90 1.77 -8.57 6.69
C VAL A 90 1.50 -9.86 7.48
N ALA A 91 1.93 -9.94 8.74
CA ALA A 91 1.71 -11.11 9.58
C ALA A 91 0.22 -11.40 9.81
N PHE A 92 -0.54 -10.39 10.24
CA PHE A 92 -1.97 -10.49 10.49
C PHE A 92 -2.78 -10.75 9.20
N ALA A 93 -2.36 -10.14 8.09
CA ALA A 93 -2.93 -10.40 6.76
C ALA A 93 -2.81 -11.88 6.35
N LEU A 94 -1.64 -12.48 6.56
CA LEU A 94 -1.41 -13.88 6.19
C LEU A 94 -2.10 -14.83 7.18
N ALA A 95 -2.18 -14.47 8.46
CA ALA A 95 -2.96 -15.20 9.43
C ALA A 95 -4.46 -15.19 9.11
N SER A 96 -5.01 -14.05 8.67
CA SER A 96 -6.43 -13.95 8.31
C SER A 96 -6.80 -14.80 7.10
N LEU A 97 -5.88 -14.98 6.15
CA LEU A 97 -6.10 -15.82 4.97
C LEU A 97 -6.28 -17.31 5.31
N LYS A 98 -5.93 -17.74 6.53
CA LYS A 98 -6.20 -19.12 7.01
C LYS A 98 -7.65 -19.31 7.47
N GLY A 99 -8.30 -18.25 7.94
CA GLY A 99 -9.67 -18.29 8.47
C GLY A 99 -10.72 -17.61 7.59
N VAL A 100 -10.31 -16.77 6.65
CA VAL A 100 -11.21 -16.00 5.77
C VAL A 100 -10.91 -16.31 4.32
N ASN A 101 -11.95 -16.51 3.52
CA ASN A 101 -11.78 -16.67 2.08
C ASN A 101 -11.17 -15.40 1.44
N ILE A 102 -10.44 -15.60 0.33
CA ILE A 102 -9.71 -14.51 -0.34
C ILE A 102 -10.64 -13.34 -0.74
N PRO A 103 -11.83 -13.56 -1.34
CA PRO A 103 -12.75 -12.48 -1.70
C PRO A 103 -13.18 -11.63 -0.50
N MET A 104 -13.48 -12.26 0.63
CA MET A 104 -13.94 -11.59 1.83
C MET A 104 -12.80 -10.83 2.52
N TYR A 105 -11.59 -11.39 2.54
CA TYR A 105 -10.40 -10.66 2.98
C TYR A 105 -10.19 -9.37 2.16
N ILE A 106 -10.36 -9.45 0.84
CA ILE A 106 -10.28 -8.28 -0.05
C ILE A 106 -11.40 -7.28 0.26
N ALA A 107 -12.62 -7.75 0.57
CA ALA A 107 -13.73 -6.89 0.96
C ALA A 107 -13.42 -6.13 2.26
N ILE A 108 -12.95 -6.83 3.31
CA ILE A 108 -12.54 -6.21 4.59
C ILE A 108 -11.46 -5.15 4.36
N LYS A 109 -10.48 -5.42 3.49
CA LYS A 109 -9.44 -4.43 3.14
C LYS A 109 -9.98 -3.16 2.49
N ARG A 110 -11.16 -3.17 1.87
CA ARG A 110 -11.78 -1.95 1.35
C ARG A 110 -12.33 -1.03 2.44
N LEU A 111 -12.31 -1.45 3.72
CA LEU A 111 -12.55 -0.56 4.87
C LEU A 111 -11.34 0.31 5.22
N THR A 112 -10.15 0.04 4.67
CA THR A 112 -8.94 0.82 4.96
C THR A 112 -9.11 2.33 4.72
N PRO A 113 -9.75 2.82 3.63
CA PRO A 113 -10.01 4.26 3.47
C PRO A 113 -10.84 4.86 4.60
N LEU A 114 -11.82 4.14 5.13
CA LEU A 114 -12.61 4.59 6.28
C LEU A 114 -11.73 4.68 7.54
N ALA A 115 -10.94 3.65 7.80
CA ALA A 115 -10.01 3.64 8.93
C ALA A 115 -8.98 4.79 8.83
N VAL A 116 -8.44 5.05 7.64
CA VAL A 116 -7.52 6.18 7.39
C VAL A 116 -8.21 7.54 7.57
N LEU A 117 -9.47 7.66 7.14
CA LEU A 117 -10.24 8.90 7.35
C LEU A 117 -10.43 9.18 8.85
N ILE A 118 -10.80 8.17 9.64
CA ILE A 118 -10.99 8.28 11.09
C ILE A 118 -9.65 8.60 11.78
N ALA A 119 -8.59 7.88 11.42
CA ALA A 119 -7.24 8.11 11.98
C ALA A 119 -6.70 9.50 11.62
N GLY A 120 -7.01 10.01 10.43
CA GLY A 120 -6.67 11.37 10.03
C GLY A 120 -7.38 12.41 10.90
N PHE A 121 -8.69 12.22 11.12
CA PHE A 121 -9.48 13.11 11.97
C PHE A 121 -9.01 13.10 13.43
N SER A 122 -8.71 11.92 14.00
CA SER A 122 -8.19 11.81 15.38
C SER A 122 -6.78 12.38 15.54
N SER A 123 -5.97 12.35 14.48
CA SER A 123 -4.62 12.94 14.46
C SER A 123 -4.62 14.45 14.30
N GLY A 124 -5.78 15.11 14.33
CA GLY A 124 -5.90 16.56 14.24
C GLY A 124 -5.84 17.12 12.81
N LYS A 125 -5.90 16.29 11.77
CA LYS A 125 -6.13 16.79 10.41
C LYS A 125 -7.55 17.36 10.38
N GLY A 126 -7.68 18.63 9.98
CA GLY A 126 -8.95 19.35 9.96
C GLY A 126 -10.09 18.56 9.29
N LYS A 127 -11.34 18.92 9.62
CA LYS A 127 -12.54 18.20 9.17
C LYS A 127 -12.52 17.97 7.65
N PRO A 128 -12.56 16.71 7.18
CA PRO A 128 -12.67 16.42 5.76
C PRO A 128 -14.01 16.97 5.24
N THR A 129 -14.03 17.37 3.97
CA THR A 129 -15.25 17.84 3.32
C THR A 129 -16.35 16.78 3.36
N THR A 130 -17.61 17.21 3.45
CA THR A 130 -18.77 16.31 3.46
C THR A 130 -18.78 15.35 2.26
N GLN A 131 -18.37 15.80 1.07
CA GLN A 131 -18.28 14.96 -0.13
C GLN A 131 -17.29 13.79 0.03
N VAL A 132 -16.09 14.05 0.57
CA VAL A 132 -15.08 13.01 0.83
C VAL A 132 -15.61 12.02 1.86
N THR A 133 -16.19 12.49 2.96
CA THR A 133 -16.74 11.62 4.00
C THR A 133 -17.85 10.72 3.46
N LEU A 134 -18.81 11.28 2.70
CA LEU A 134 -19.88 10.50 2.08
C LEU A 134 -19.35 9.44 1.11
N SER A 135 -18.37 9.78 0.27
CA SER A 135 -17.78 8.81 -0.67
C SER A 135 -17.13 7.62 0.04
N VAL A 136 -16.44 7.85 1.16
CA VAL A 136 -15.80 6.80 1.97
C VAL A 136 -16.84 5.97 2.71
N LEU A 137 -17.92 6.58 3.21
CA LEU A 137 -19.05 5.86 3.80
C LEU A 137 -19.77 4.96 2.77
N SER A 138 -19.89 5.41 1.51
CA SER A 138 -20.43 4.56 0.43
C SER A 138 -19.56 3.33 0.18
N ILE A 139 -18.22 3.46 0.22
CA ILE A 139 -17.30 2.31 0.14
C ILE A 139 -17.56 1.36 1.31
N ALA A 140 -17.64 1.88 2.54
CA ALA A 140 -17.90 1.06 3.71
C ALA A 140 -19.24 0.29 3.63
N ALA A 141 -20.30 0.94 3.13
CA ALA A 141 -21.59 0.29 2.87
C ALA A 141 -21.46 -0.85 1.85
N GLY A 142 -20.69 -0.64 0.77
CA GLY A 142 -20.40 -1.68 -0.23
C GLY A 142 -19.65 -2.89 0.36
N VAL A 143 -18.81 -2.69 1.37
CA VAL A 143 -18.16 -3.80 2.10
C VAL A 143 -19.16 -4.56 2.95
N ILE A 144 -20.04 -3.88 3.69
CA ILE A 144 -21.05 -4.54 4.52
C ILE A 144 -21.97 -5.40 3.65
N ILE A 145 -22.40 -4.89 2.49
CA ILE A 145 -23.24 -5.66 1.55
C ILE A 145 -22.50 -6.90 1.04
N ALA A 146 -21.21 -6.78 0.70
CA ALA A 146 -20.41 -7.93 0.29
C ALA A 146 -20.23 -8.94 1.45
N ALA A 147 -20.06 -8.45 2.67
CA ALA A 147 -19.88 -9.27 3.88
C ALA A 147 -21.13 -10.09 4.22
N LEU A 148 -22.33 -9.54 4.00
CA LEU A 148 -23.60 -10.25 4.23
C LEU A 148 -23.78 -11.47 3.31
N GLY A 149 -23.02 -11.57 2.22
CA GLY A 149 -23.03 -12.73 1.35
C GLY A 149 -22.06 -13.84 1.75
N ASP A 150 -21.29 -13.68 2.83
CA ASP A 150 -20.32 -14.69 3.26
C ASP A 150 -20.95 -15.73 4.20
N PHE A 151 -21.01 -16.98 3.74
CA PHE A 151 -21.49 -18.11 4.53
C PHE A 151 -20.38 -18.79 5.35
N SER A 152 -19.11 -18.41 5.18
CA SER A 152 -17.93 -18.99 5.86
C SER A 152 -17.40 -18.09 6.98
N PHE A 153 -18.27 -17.64 7.88
CA PHE A 153 -17.90 -16.71 8.95
C PHE A 153 -17.04 -17.40 10.02
N ASP A 154 -15.77 -17.00 10.11
CA ASP A 154 -14.85 -17.34 11.20
C ASP A 154 -14.45 -16.08 11.98
N LEU A 155 -14.87 -15.99 13.25
CA LEU A 155 -14.61 -14.82 14.08
C LEU A 155 -13.10 -14.56 14.25
N TRP A 156 -12.29 -15.61 14.32
CA TRP A 156 -10.84 -15.49 14.48
C TRP A 156 -10.20 -14.88 13.24
N GLY A 157 -10.45 -15.45 12.06
CA GLY A 157 -9.96 -14.93 10.79
C GLY A 157 -10.37 -13.47 10.53
N TYR A 158 -11.62 -13.13 10.83
CA TYR A 158 -12.14 -11.77 10.69
C TYR A 158 -11.48 -10.78 11.66
N GLY A 159 -11.26 -11.18 12.92
CA GLY A 159 -10.52 -10.38 13.90
C GLY A 159 -9.09 -10.08 13.44
N MET A 160 -8.40 -11.08 12.89
CA MET A 160 -7.05 -10.91 12.31
C MET A 160 -7.09 -10.00 11.08
N ALA A 161 -8.12 -10.10 10.22
CA ALA A 161 -8.27 -9.24 9.05
C ALA A 161 -8.47 -7.77 9.45
N LEU A 162 -9.36 -7.48 10.40
CA LEU A 162 -9.58 -6.13 10.91
C LEU A 162 -8.33 -5.55 11.59
N THR A 163 -7.62 -6.39 12.35
CA THR A 163 -6.33 -6.03 12.95
C THR A 163 -5.29 -5.69 11.88
N SER A 164 -5.26 -6.43 10.75
CA SER A 164 -4.38 -6.09 9.61
C SER A 164 -4.74 -4.72 9.01
N VAL A 165 -6.03 -4.39 8.90
CA VAL A 165 -6.50 -3.08 8.41
C VAL A 165 -6.09 -1.95 9.36
N PHE A 166 -6.14 -2.19 10.67
CA PHE A 166 -5.66 -1.24 11.67
C PHE A 166 -4.15 -0.95 11.49
N PHE A 167 -3.32 -2.00 11.46
CA PHE A 167 -1.89 -1.82 11.24
C PHE A 167 -1.58 -1.20 9.87
N GLN A 168 -2.35 -1.56 8.85
CA GLN A 168 -2.25 -0.96 7.52
C GLN A 168 -2.51 0.55 7.55
N THR A 169 -3.55 0.94 8.28
CA THR A 169 -3.92 2.35 8.46
C THR A 169 -2.82 3.11 9.20
N MET A 170 -2.32 2.56 10.30
CA MET A 170 -1.28 3.21 11.10
C MET A 170 0.02 3.41 10.31
N TYR A 171 0.52 2.39 9.60
CA TYR A 171 1.75 2.57 8.81
C TYR A 171 1.56 3.62 7.70
N LEU A 172 0.42 3.63 7.00
CA LEU A 172 0.18 4.60 5.92
C LEU A 172 0.09 6.03 6.46
N VAL A 173 -0.59 6.23 7.58
CA VAL A 173 -0.69 7.55 8.23
C VAL A 173 0.67 8.03 8.71
N LEU A 174 1.50 7.13 9.28
CA LEU A 174 2.86 7.48 9.67
C LEU A 174 3.76 7.81 8.48
N VAL A 175 3.67 7.06 7.37
CA VAL A 175 4.42 7.39 6.13
C VAL A 175 4.02 8.77 5.61
N GLU A 176 2.71 9.06 5.55
CA GLU A 176 2.23 10.37 5.14
C GLU A 176 2.77 11.47 6.06
N ARG A 177 2.75 11.23 7.38
CA ARG A 177 3.27 12.16 8.39
C ARG A 177 4.78 12.37 8.27
N SER A 178 5.56 11.31 8.10
CA SER A 178 7.01 11.39 7.90
C SER A 178 7.40 12.11 6.60
N GLY A 179 6.59 11.98 5.55
CA GLY A 179 6.77 12.79 4.35
C GLY A 179 6.45 14.27 4.56
N ALA A 180 5.39 14.58 5.31
CA ALA A 180 4.89 15.95 5.50
C ALA A 180 5.64 16.75 6.60
N GLU A 181 5.92 16.12 7.74
CA GLU A 181 6.52 16.77 8.92
C GLU A 181 8.06 16.66 8.93
N ASP A 182 8.61 15.48 8.62
CA ASP A 182 10.06 15.25 8.64
C ASP A 182 10.72 15.56 7.27
N GLY A 183 9.92 15.79 6.22
CA GLY A 183 10.41 16.10 4.87
C GLY A 183 11.17 14.94 4.20
N LEU A 184 10.94 13.70 4.66
CA LEU A 184 11.64 12.52 4.16
C LEU A 184 11.18 12.15 2.75
N SER A 185 12.13 11.81 1.89
CA SER A 185 11.83 11.34 0.54
C SER A 185 11.26 9.93 0.53
N SER A 186 10.51 9.59 -0.52
CA SER A 186 9.95 8.23 -0.70
C SER A 186 11.03 7.15 -0.74
N ILE A 187 12.21 7.46 -1.27
CA ILE A 187 13.36 6.55 -1.35
C ILE A 187 13.95 6.32 0.05
N GLU A 188 14.07 7.36 0.87
CA GLU A 188 14.57 7.23 2.25
C GLU A 188 13.63 6.38 3.09
N ILE A 189 12.31 6.68 3.06
CA ILE A 189 11.31 5.89 3.80
C ILE A 189 11.33 4.43 3.33
N MET A 190 11.43 4.19 2.01
CA MET A 190 11.52 2.84 1.46
C MET A 190 12.77 2.11 1.97
N PHE A 191 13.94 2.75 1.96
CA PHE A 191 15.19 2.17 2.43
C PHE A 191 15.12 1.78 3.91
N TYR A 192 14.69 2.70 4.77
CA TYR A 192 14.57 2.44 6.19
C TYR A 192 13.51 1.39 6.48
N ASN A 193 12.36 1.42 5.80
CA ASN A 193 11.34 0.40 5.95
C ASN A 193 11.89 -0.99 5.55
N SER A 194 12.53 -1.11 4.39
CA SER A 194 13.11 -2.38 3.94
C SER A 194 14.19 -2.88 4.89
N PHE A 195 15.13 -2.03 5.30
CA PHE A 195 16.22 -2.39 6.20
C PHE A 195 15.73 -2.81 7.60
N LEU A 196 14.82 -2.04 8.19
CA LEU A 196 14.26 -2.33 9.52
C LEU A 196 13.27 -3.52 9.49
N SER A 197 12.71 -3.84 8.32
CA SER A 197 11.80 -4.99 8.17
C SER A 197 12.54 -6.33 8.14
N LEU A 198 13.78 -6.37 7.66
CA LEU A 198 14.57 -7.61 7.53
C LEU A 198 14.64 -8.46 8.80
N PRO A 199 15.02 -7.94 9.99
CA PRO A 199 15.10 -8.77 11.19
C PRO A 199 13.75 -9.37 11.61
N PHE A 200 12.68 -8.58 11.48
CA PHE A 200 11.33 -9.05 11.79
C PHE A 200 10.83 -10.10 10.79
N LEU A 201 11.12 -9.90 9.51
CA LEU A 201 10.77 -10.84 8.45
C LEU A 201 11.52 -12.16 8.58
N ILE A 202 12.81 -12.14 8.95
CA ILE A 202 13.58 -13.35 9.25
C ILE A 202 12.95 -14.10 10.43
N PHE A 203 12.60 -13.39 11.50
CA PHE A 203 11.89 -13.97 12.63
C PHE A 203 10.54 -14.60 12.21
N LEU A 204 9.79 -13.94 11.32
CA LEU A 204 8.54 -14.48 10.78
C LEU A 204 8.75 -15.74 9.95
N ILE A 205 9.77 -15.81 9.09
CA ILE A 205 10.05 -17.03 8.30
C ILE A 205 10.35 -18.21 9.25
N ILE A 206 11.15 -17.98 10.29
CA ILE A 206 11.50 -19.02 11.27
C ILE A 206 10.24 -19.50 11.99
N THR A 207 9.39 -18.58 12.46
CA THR A 207 8.17 -18.93 13.20
C THR A 207 7.06 -19.52 12.34
N THR A 208 6.95 -19.13 11.06
CA THR A 208 6.02 -19.76 10.11
C THR A 208 6.50 -21.13 9.61
N GLY A 209 7.75 -21.50 9.89
CA GLY A 209 8.34 -22.78 9.47
C GLY A 209 8.57 -22.88 7.95
N GLU A 210 8.55 -21.77 7.22
CA GLU A 210 8.91 -21.77 5.79
C GLU A 210 10.40 -22.13 5.61
N PHE A 211 11.25 -21.76 6.57
CA PHE A 211 12.66 -22.15 6.61
C PHE A 211 12.84 -23.53 7.28
N PRO A 212 13.64 -24.45 6.73
CA PRO A 212 14.58 -24.31 5.60
C PRO A 212 14.01 -24.72 4.23
N ASN A 213 12.80 -25.28 4.17
CA ASN A 213 12.23 -25.86 2.96
C ASN A 213 12.09 -24.85 1.82
N SER A 214 11.78 -23.59 2.13
CA SER A 214 11.68 -22.52 1.15
C SER A 214 13.01 -22.25 0.44
N LEU A 215 14.12 -22.22 1.20
CA LEU A 215 15.45 -22.00 0.66
C LEU A 215 15.90 -23.19 -0.20
N ALA A 216 15.65 -24.42 0.26
CA ALA A 216 15.94 -25.63 -0.51
C ALA A 216 15.17 -25.68 -1.84
N LEU A 217 13.87 -25.34 -1.81
CA LEU A 217 13.03 -25.29 -3.00
C LEU A 217 13.47 -24.17 -3.96
N LEU A 218 13.89 -23.03 -3.43
CA LEU A 218 14.43 -21.93 -4.21
C LEU A 218 15.74 -22.31 -4.90
N PHE A 219 16.67 -22.97 -4.20
CA PHE A 219 17.89 -23.50 -4.80
C PHE A 219 17.60 -24.57 -5.85
N ALA A 220 16.68 -25.50 -5.59
CA ALA A 220 16.30 -26.53 -6.54
C ALA A 220 15.73 -25.93 -7.84
N LYS A 221 14.86 -24.91 -7.73
CA LYS A 221 14.26 -24.23 -8.88
C LYS A 221 15.16 -23.18 -9.52
N SER A 222 16.22 -22.73 -8.85
CA SER A 222 17.16 -21.72 -9.38
C SER A 222 17.85 -22.16 -10.68
N ASN A 223 17.97 -23.48 -10.91
CA ASN A 223 18.52 -24.04 -12.14
C ASN A 223 17.62 -23.82 -13.36
N SER A 224 16.33 -23.51 -13.17
CA SER A 224 15.42 -23.24 -14.27
C SER A 224 15.43 -21.75 -14.62
N LEU A 225 15.87 -21.44 -15.84
CA LEU A 225 15.97 -20.07 -16.35
C LEU A 225 14.61 -19.35 -16.32
N SER A 226 13.52 -20.05 -16.65
CA SER A 226 12.16 -19.51 -16.61
C SER A 226 11.74 -19.05 -15.21
N PHE A 227 12.08 -19.81 -14.17
CA PHE A 227 11.80 -19.43 -12.78
C PHE A 227 12.64 -18.22 -12.36
N LEU A 228 13.93 -18.20 -12.73
CA LEU A 228 14.84 -17.11 -12.40
C LEU A 228 14.38 -15.79 -13.01
N VAL A 229 13.97 -15.81 -14.29
CA VAL A 229 13.43 -14.62 -14.97
C VAL A 229 12.18 -14.10 -14.26
N ILE A 230 11.22 -14.97 -13.93
CA ILE A 230 9.99 -14.59 -13.21
C ILE A 230 10.30 -14.06 -11.81
N LEU A 231 11.26 -14.67 -11.12
CA LEU A 231 11.74 -14.23 -9.81
C LEU A 231 12.33 -12.82 -9.89
N VAL A 232 13.25 -12.55 -10.82
CA VAL A 232 13.85 -11.22 -11.00
C VAL A 232 12.79 -10.18 -11.34
N ILE A 233 11.85 -10.50 -12.23
CA ILE A 233 10.73 -9.61 -12.57
C ILE A 233 9.87 -9.31 -11.33
N SER A 234 9.59 -10.32 -10.49
CA SER A 234 8.86 -10.14 -9.23
C SER A 234 9.62 -9.25 -8.24
N LEU A 235 10.94 -9.40 -8.13
CA LEU A 235 11.77 -8.55 -7.27
C LEU A 235 11.74 -7.09 -7.73
N VAL A 236 11.98 -6.85 -9.02
CA VAL A 236 11.95 -5.50 -9.61
C VAL A 236 10.58 -4.86 -9.45
N MET A 237 9.51 -5.59 -9.76
CA MET A 237 8.15 -5.06 -9.64
C MET A 237 7.70 -4.86 -8.19
N GLY A 238 8.20 -5.67 -7.25
CA GLY A 238 8.02 -5.43 -5.81
C GLY A 238 8.66 -4.12 -5.36
N ILE A 239 9.87 -3.81 -5.84
CA ILE A 239 10.55 -2.54 -5.58
C ILE A 239 9.75 -1.36 -6.16
N VAL A 240 9.36 -1.46 -7.44
CA VAL A 240 8.56 -0.42 -8.12
C VAL A 240 7.23 -0.19 -7.41
N LEU A 241 6.56 -1.25 -6.96
CA LEU A 241 5.31 -1.16 -6.23
C LEU A 241 5.49 -0.43 -4.89
N ASN A 242 6.48 -0.81 -4.08
CA ASN A 242 6.73 -0.16 -2.80
C ASN A 242 7.12 1.31 -2.99
N PHE A 243 7.97 1.61 -3.97
CA PHE A 243 8.36 2.97 -4.30
C PHE A 243 7.16 3.84 -4.70
N THR A 244 6.36 3.38 -5.66
CA THR A 244 5.17 4.12 -6.14
C THR A 244 4.10 4.25 -5.06
N MET A 245 3.95 3.27 -4.15
CA MET A 245 3.05 3.35 -3.00
C MET A 245 3.48 4.46 -2.03
N PHE A 246 4.75 4.49 -1.62
CA PHE A 246 5.25 5.53 -0.71
C PHE A 246 5.24 6.90 -1.39
N LEU A 247 5.59 6.99 -2.68
CA LEU A 247 5.49 8.22 -3.45
C LEU A 247 4.05 8.74 -3.52
N CYS A 248 3.08 7.88 -3.82
CA CYS A 248 1.66 8.25 -3.81
C CYS A 248 1.20 8.70 -2.42
N THR A 249 1.68 8.05 -1.35
CA THR A 249 1.31 8.39 0.03
C THR A 249 1.81 9.77 0.43
N ILE A 250 3.06 10.10 0.08
CA ILE A 250 3.71 11.38 0.42
C ILE A 250 3.17 12.52 -0.45
N VAL A 251 3.00 12.29 -1.75
CA VAL A 251 2.57 13.32 -2.71
C VAL A 251 1.08 13.64 -2.60
N ASN A 252 0.25 12.65 -2.25
CA ASN A 252 -1.21 12.81 -2.21
C ASN A 252 -1.78 12.77 -0.78
N SER A 253 -1.83 11.58 -0.21
CA SER A 253 -2.14 11.26 1.19
C SER A 253 -2.26 9.74 1.35
N ALA A 254 -2.25 9.25 2.59
CA ALA A 254 -2.62 7.88 2.95
C ALA A 254 -4.02 7.55 2.40
N LEU A 255 -4.98 8.46 2.57
CA LEU A 255 -6.36 8.25 2.13
C LEU A 255 -6.43 8.05 0.61
N THR A 256 -5.79 8.90 -0.19
CA THR A 256 -5.78 8.75 -1.64
C THR A 256 -5.09 7.45 -2.06
N THR A 257 -4.01 7.05 -1.39
CA THR A 257 -3.32 5.79 -1.65
C THR A 257 -4.21 4.58 -1.38
N THR A 258 -5.01 4.61 -0.31
CA THR A 258 -6.00 3.55 -0.05
C THR A 258 -7.10 3.50 -1.09
N ILE A 259 -7.57 4.65 -1.59
CA ILE A 259 -8.62 4.70 -2.63
C ILE A 259 -8.10 4.17 -3.96
N VAL A 260 -6.88 4.54 -4.39
CA VAL A 260 -6.23 3.92 -5.56
C VAL A 260 -6.06 2.41 -5.32
N GLY A 261 -5.78 2.01 -4.08
CA GLY A 261 -5.74 0.63 -3.62
C GLY A 261 -7.07 -0.13 -3.80
N VAL A 262 -8.21 0.53 -3.57
CA VAL A 262 -9.55 -0.03 -3.83
C VAL A 262 -9.79 -0.15 -5.34
N LEU A 263 -9.50 0.90 -6.10
CA LEU A 263 -9.71 0.93 -7.56
C LEU A 263 -8.88 -0.13 -8.29
N LYS A 264 -7.61 -0.33 -7.93
CA LYS A 264 -6.80 -1.45 -8.49
C LYS A 264 -7.39 -2.81 -8.16
N GLY A 265 -7.99 -2.95 -6.97
CA GLY A 265 -8.60 -4.20 -6.52
C GLY A 265 -9.71 -4.60 -7.48
N VAL A 266 -10.58 -3.63 -7.79
CA VAL A 266 -11.63 -3.78 -8.80
C VAL A 266 -11.04 -4.17 -10.16
N GLY A 267 -10.07 -3.39 -10.66
CA GLY A 267 -9.45 -3.67 -11.96
C GLY A 267 -8.84 -5.08 -12.05
N SER A 268 -8.14 -5.51 -11.00
CA SER A 268 -7.55 -6.85 -10.93
C SER A 268 -8.61 -7.96 -10.87
N THR A 269 -9.72 -7.73 -10.16
CA THR A 269 -10.85 -8.68 -10.10
C THR A 269 -11.54 -8.78 -11.46
N THR A 270 -11.81 -7.65 -12.12
CA THR A 270 -12.43 -7.62 -13.44
C THR A 270 -11.55 -8.31 -14.49
N LEU A 271 -10.25 -7.99 -14.53
CA LEU A 271 -9.31 -8.66 -15.43
C LEU A 271 -9.20 -10.14 -15.12
N GLY A 272 -9.17 -10.53 -13.83
CA GLY A 272 -9.17 -11.93 -13.42
C GLY A 272 -10.40 -12.68 -13.92
N PHE A 273 -11.58 -12.07 -13.83
CA PHE A 273 -12.83 -12.65 -14.34
C PHE A 273 -12.80 -12.81 -15.87
N VAL A 274 -12.40 -11.77 -16.60
CA VAL A 274 -12.36 -11.76 -18.07
C VAL A 274 -11.32 -12.75 -18.62
N ILE A 275 -10.15 -12.85 -17.97
CA ILE A 275 -9.04 -13.69 -18.46
C ILE A 275 -9.17 -15.15 -18.01
N LEU A 276 -9.70 -15.41 -16.81
CA LEU A 276 -9.70 -16.76 -16.21
C LEU A 276 -11.06 -17.44 -16.24
N GLY A 277 -12.15 -16.72 -16.59
CA GLY A 277 -13.45 -17.29 -16.95
C GLY A 277 -14.16 -18.21 -15.94
N GLY A 278 -13.64 -18.39 -14.73
CA GLY A 278 -14.00 -19.53 -13.87
C GLY A 278 -14.16 -19.22 -12.38
N VAL A 279 -14.43 -17.98 -11.99
CA VAL A 279 -14.72 -17.66 -10.58
C VAL A 279 -16.23 -17.58 -10.39
N GLU A 280 -16.78 -18.43 -9.52
CA GLU A 280 -18.15 -18.33 -9.02
C GLU A 280 -18.31 -17.03 -8.23
N VAL A 281 -18.75 -15.97 -8.91
CA VAL A 281 -19.03 -14.68 -8.27
C VAL A 281 -20.46 -14.67 -7.77
N HIS A 282 -20.63 -14.69 -6.44
CA HIS A 282 -21.93 -14.44 -5.83
C HIS A 282 -22.42 -13.02 -6.14
N ALA A 283 -23.71 -12.87 -6.42
CA ALA A 283 -24.33 -11.61 -6.81
C ALA A 283 -24.08 -10.48 -5.78
N LEU A 284 -24.02 -10.81 -4.48
CA LEU A 284 -23.74 -9.86 -3.40
C LEU A 284 -22.30 -9.30 -3.43
N ASN A 285 -21.33 -10.11 -3.87
CA ASN A 285 -19.95 -9.66 -4.02
C ASN A 285 -19.82 -8.69 -5.21
N VAL A 286 -20.60 -8.91 -6.27
CA VAL A 286 -20.66 -8.03 -7.45
C VAL A 286 -21.32 -6.70 -7.11
N THR A 287 -22.46 -6.70 -6.42
CA THR A 287 -23.12 -5.45 -6.02
C THR A 287 -22.25 -4.65 -5.06
N GLY A 288 -21.63 -5.30 -4.08
CA GLY A 288 -20.65 -4.67 -3.20
C GLY A 288 -19.44 -4.11 -3.96
N LEU A 289 -18.93 -4.81 -4.98
CA LEU A 289 -17.86 -4.34 -5.85
C LEU A 289 -18.25 -3.07 -6.62
N VAL A 290 -19.44 -3.02 -7.20
CA VAL A 290 -19.95 -1.86 -7.94
C VAL A 290 -20.07 -0.65 -7.03
N ILE A 291 -20.65 -0.81 -5.83
CA ILE A 291 -20.80 0.28 -4.84
C ILE A 291 -19.42 0.80 -4.40
N ASN A 292 -18.48 -0.11 -4.10
CA ASN A 292 -17.10 0.25 -3.76
C ASN A 292 -16.41 1.07 -4.86
N THR A 293 -16.62 0.66 -6.12
CA THR A 293 -16.06 1.35 -7.29
C THR A 293 -16.66 2.74 -7.45
N ALA A 294 -17.98 2.86 -7.35
CA ALA A 294 -18.68 4.13 -7.44
C ALA A 294 -18.22 5.11 -6.35
N GLY A 295 -18.06 4.63 -5.10
CA GLY A 295 -17.52 5.42 -4.00
C GLY A 295 -16.07 5.86 -4.23
N GLY A 296 -15.21 4.99 -4.76
CA GLY A 296 -13.82 5.32 -5.10
C GLY A 296 -13.70 6.36 -6.23
N VAL A 297 -14.56 6.27 -7.24
CA VAL A 297 -14.64 7.25 -8.34
C VAL A 297 -15.17 8.58 -7.81
N TRP A 298 -16.23 8.57 -6.99
CA TRP A 298 -16.75 9.77 -6.34
C TRP A 298 -15.66 10.44 -5.50
N TYR A 299 -14.94 9.71 -4.65
CA TYR A 299 -13.83 10.26 -3.88
C TYR A 299 -12.81 10.96 -4.77
N SER A 300 -12.40 10.29 -5.86
CA SER A 300 -11.41 10.80 -6.81
C SER A 300 -11.88 12.11 -7.45
N TYR A 301 -13.15 12.17 -7.84
CA TYR A 301 -13.79 13.37 -8.37
C TYR A 301 -13.90 14.50 -7.34
N ALA A 302 -14.36 14.20 -6.12
CA ALA A 302 -14.49 15.18 -5.04
C ALA A 302 -13.13 15.81 -4.68
N LYS A 303 -12.07 14.99 -4.64
CA LYS A 303 -10.72 15.48 -4.36
C LYS A 303 -10.13 16.26 -5.53
N TYR A 304 -10.44 15.87 -6.77
CA TYR A 304 -10.07 16.64 -7.96
C TYR A 304 -10.73 18.03 -7.95
N GLN A 305 -12.03 18.10 -7.66
CA GLN A 305 -12.76 19.37 -7.53
C GLN A 305 -12.16 20.26 -6.43
N GLN A 306 -11.84 19.71 -5.25
CA GLN A 306 -11.20 20.49 -4.17
C GLN A 306 -9.87 21.09 -4.57
N LYS A 307 -9.10 20.37 -5.38
CA LYS A 307 -7.78 20.83 -5.84
C LYS A 307 -7.90 21.91 -6.91
N MET A 308 -8.95 21.88 -7.73
CA MET A 308 -9.23 22.91 -8.74
C MET A 308 -9.94 24.15 -8.16
N SER A 309 -10.75 23.99 -7.12
CA SER A 309 -11.47 25.09 -6.47
C SER A 309 -10.64 25.90 -5.48
N LYS A 310 -9.39 25.49 -5.17
CA LYS A 310 -8.47 26.34 -4.40
C LYS A 310 -7.90 27.42 -5.31
N PRO A 311 -8.13 28.72 -5.05
CA PRO A 311 -7.47 29.78 -5.81
C PRO A 311 -5.95 29.69 -5.62
N PRO A 312 -5.14 30.05 -6.63
CA PRO A 312 -3.71 30.18 -6.45
C PRO A 312 -3.47 31.18 -5.31
N LYS A 313 -2.72 30.78 -4.28
CA LYS A 313 -2.27 31.71 -3.24
C LYS A 313 -1.49 32.82 -3.94
N GLN A 314 -2.09 34.00 -4.06
CA GLN A 314 -1.36 35.22 -4.36
C GLN A 314 -0.32 35.39 -3.25
N VAL A 315 0.95 35.36 -3.63
CA VAL A 315 2.04 35.86 -2.79
C VAL A 315 1.71 37.35 -2.61
N SER A 316 1.23 37.69 -1.42
CA SER A 316 1.08 39.07 -0.98
C SER A 316 2.49 39.63 -0.76
N ASP A 317 3.09 40.16 -1.83
CA ASP A 317 4.26 41.05 -1.76
C ASP A 317 3.83 42.38 -1.11
N VAL A 318 3.55 42.34 0.19
CA VAL A 318 3.29 43.53 1.02
C VAL A 318 4.10 43.39 2.30
N GLU A 319 5.43 43.42 2.20
CA GLU A 319 6.36 43.78 3.30
C GLU A 319 7.81 43.77 2.80
N ALA A 320 8.11 44.55 1.76
CA ALA A 320 9.48 44.85 1.40
C ALA A 320 9.57 46.23 0.73
N HIS A 321 9.12 47.27 1.42
CA HIS A 321 9.61 48.66 1.27
C HIS A 321 9.06 49.51 2.42
N ARG A 322 9.67 49.36 3.60
CA ARG A 322 9.83 50.47 4.54
C ARG A 322 11.14 50.33 5.28
#